data_AF-A0A2L2Z9V7-F1
#
_entry.id   AF-A0A2L2Z9V7-F1
#
_cell.length_a   1.000
_cell.length_b   1.000
_cell.length_c   1.000
_cell.angle_alpha   90.00
_cell.angle_beta   90.00
_cell.angle_gamma   90.00
#
_symmetry.space_group_name_H-M   'P 1'
#
loop_
_entity.id
_entity.type
_entity.pdbx_description
1 polymer ?
#
loop_
_entity_poly.entity_id
_entity_poly.type
_entity_poly.pdbx_seq_one_letter_code
_entity_poly.pdbx_strand_id
1 'polypeptide(L)'
;IVFADGQPLTMILDDGGDLNAIVHEKYHRYLSGNRGISEETTTVVHALYKLLMVGKLMVPAIYVNDSVTKSKVDNLYGCRESVVDGIKRATD
;
A
#
# COMPACT_ATOMS: atom_id res chain seq x y z
N ILE A 1 2.27 -15.30 2.74
CA ILE A 1 2.36 -14.48 3.98
C ILE A 1 3.08 -15.18 5.14
N VAL A 2 3.67 -16.34 4.89
CA VAL A 2 4.70 -16.96 5.73
C VAL A 2 5.94 -17.09 4.84
N PHE A 3 7.13 -16.81 5.38
CA PHE A 3 8.39 -16.93 4.65
C PHE A 3 8.86 -18.39 4.59
N ALA A 4 9.92 -18.66 3.81
CA ALA A 4 10.45 -20.01 3.61
C ALA A 4 10.95 -20.67 4.91
N ASP A 5 11.32 -19.87 5.91
CA ASP A 5 11.74 -20.31 7.25
C ASP A 5 10.56 -20.56 8.21
N GLY A 6 9.32 -20.43 7.74
CA GLY A 6 8.11 -20.63 8.53
C GLY A 6 7.68 -19.43 9.38
N GLN A 7 8.42 -18.31 9.34
CA GLN A 7 8.07 -17.12 10.10
C GLN A 7 6.96 -16.32 9.40
N PRO A 8 5.97 -15.78 10.13
CA PRO A 8 4.95 -14.91 9.55
C PRO A 8 5.56 -13.55 9.17
N LEU A 9 4.86 -12.81 8.30
CA LEU A 9 5.23 -11.44 7.98
C LEU A 9 5.24 -10.56 9.26
N THR A 10 6.23 -9.68 9.35
CA THR A 10 6.37 -8.73 10.47
C THR A 10 6.18 -7.27 10.05
N MET A 11 6.11 -7.01 8.75
CA MET A 11 5.86 -5.70 8.14
C MET A 11 5.06 -5.91 6.86
N ILE A 12 4.25 -4.92 6.48
CA ILE A 12 3.60 -4.85 5.16
C ILE A 12 4.12 -3.60 4.46
N LEU A 13 4.66 -3.77 3.27
CA LEU A 13 4.92 -2.70 2.31
C LEU A 13 4.00 -2.99 1.13
N ASP A 14 3.05 -2.11 0.88
CA ASP A 14 1.98 -2.36 -0.08
C ASP A 14 1.76 -1.15 -0.99
N ASP A 15 1.42 -1.45 -2.22
CA ASP A 15 1.06 -0.49 -3.25
C ASP A 15 -0.16 -1.03 -4.00
N GLY A 16 -1.32 -0.45 -3.70
CA GLY A 16 -2.59 -0.87 -4.30
C GLY A 16 -3.49 -1.67 -3.36
N GLY A 17 -2.99 -2.08 -2.19
CA GLY A 17 -3.79 -2.48 -1.03
C GLY A 17 -4.32 -3.92 -1.05
N ASP A 18 -3.98 -4.69 -2.09
CA ASP A 18 -4.41 -6.08 -2.23
C ASP A 18 -3.83 -6.97 -1.11
N LEU A 19 -2.55 -6.78 -0.78
CA LEU A 19 -1.92 -7.54 0.29
C LEU A 19 -2.54 -7.17 1.64
N ASN A 20 -2.74 -5.88 1.88
CA ASN A 20 -3.39 -5.37 3.07
C ASN A 20 -4.81 -5.94 3.24
N ALA A 21 -5.62 -5.95 2.18
CA ALA A 21 -6.97 -6.50 2.19
C ALA A 21 -6.96 -8.01 2.48
N ILE A 22 -6.12 -8.78 1.77
CA ILE A 22 -6.00 -10.22 1.97
C ILE A 22 -5.58 -10.56 3.40
N VAL A 23 -4.62 -9.82 3.95
CA VAL A 23 -4.14 -10.07 5.32
C VAL A 23 -5.18 -9.71 6.36
N HIS A 24 -5.88 -8.57 6.24
CA HIS A 24 -6.93 -8.19 7.20
C HIS A 24 -8.17 -9.09 7.13
N GLU A 25 -8.55 -9.57 5.95
CA GLU A 25 -9.79 -10.36 5.78
C GLU A 25 -9.57 -11.85 6.02
N LYS A 26 -8.56 -12.44 5.40
CA LYS A 26 -8.40 -13.91 5.35
C LYS A 26 -7.36 -14.43 6.33
N TYR A 27 -6.43 -13.57 6.74
CA TYR A 27 -5.23 -14.02 7.44
C TYR A 27 -4.84 -13.12 8.62
N HIS A 28 -5.84 -12.49 9.24
CA HIS A 28 -5.68 -11.55 10.34
C HIS A 28 -4.87 -12.12 11.53
N ARG A 29 -4.85 -13.45 11.69
CA ARG A 29 -4.00 -14.14 12.68
C ARG A 29 -2.51 -13.81 12.56
N TYR A 30 -2.02 -13.50 11.36
CA TYR A 30 -0.62 -13.13 11.15
C TYR A 30 -0.32 -11.65 11.45
N LEU A 31 -1.33 -10.83 11.74
CA LEU A 31 -1.14 -9.43 12.14
C LEU A 31 -0.69 -9.28 13.60
N SER A 32 -0.87 -10.30 14.44
CA SER A 32 -0.49 -10.23 15.87
C SER A 32 1.00 -9.96 16.12
N GLY A 33 1.89 -10.25 15.16
CA GLY A 33 3.32 -9.97 15.23
C GLY A 33 3.79 -8.91 14.23
N ASN A 34 2.86 -8.29 13.50
CA ASN A 34 3.16 -7.27 12.51
C ASN A 34 3.38 -5.90 13.20
N ARG A 35 4.42 -5.18 12.77
CA ARG A 35 4.87 -3.91 13.35
C ARG A 35 4.30 -2.70 12.63
N GLY A 36 3.73 -2.88 11.44
CA GLY A 36 3.01 -1.85 10.72
C GLY A 36 2.93 -2.06 9.22
N ILE A 37 2.26 -1.09 8.59
CA ILE A 37 1.99 -1.01 7.15
C ILE A 37 2.56 0.29 6.61
N SER A 38 3.18 0.23 5.44
CA SER A 38 3.47 1.39 4.60
C SER A 38 2.65 1.27 3.32
N GLU A 39 1.76 2.24 3.07
CA GLU A 39 0.85 2.21 1.91
C GLU A 39 1.09 3.40 0.97
N GLU A 40 1.34 3.06 -0.31
CA GLU A 40 1.73 4.01 -1.35
C GLU A 40 0.56 4.56 -2.18
N THR A 41 -0.54 3.83 -2.32
CA THR A 41 -1.60 4.22 -3.27
C THR A 41 -2.67 5.11 -2.64
N THR A 42 -3.02 6.19 -3.33
CA THR A 42 -4.02 7.19 -2.89
C THR A 42 -5.37 6.56 -2.53
N THR A 43 -5.88 5.61 -3.32
CA THR A 43 -7.18 4.95 -3.08
C THR A 43 -7.18 4.13 -1.79
N VAL A 44 -6.09 3.44 -1.51
CA VAL A 44 -5.98 2.53 -0.36
C VAL A 44 -5.78 3.31 0.92
N VAL A 45 -5.02 4.42 0.88
CA VAL A 45 -4.91 5.34 2.03
C VAL A 45 -6.30 5.75 2.52
N HIS A 46 -7.22 6.10 1.61
CA HIS A 46 -8.61 6.42 2.00
C HIS A 46 -9.35 5.23 2.62
N ALA A 47 -9.13 4.01 2.13
CA ALA A 47 -9.73 2.81 2.71
C ALA A 47 -9.18 2.50 4.12
N LEU A 48 -7.87 2.63 4.32
CA LEU A 48 -7.21 2.50 5.63
C LEU A 48 -7.70 3.56 6.62
N TYR A 49 -7.88 4.80 6.17
CA TYR A 49 -8.50 5.85 6.99
C TYR A 49 -9.93 5.46 7.42
N LYS A 50 -10.75 4.92 6.52
CA LYS A 50 -12.10 4.43 6.88
C LYS A 50 -12.03 3.32 7.92
N LEU A 51 -11.11 2.36 7.76
CA LEU A 51 -10.89 1.29 8.74
C LEU A 51 -10.45 1.83 10.11
N LEU A 52 -9.59 2.85 10.12
CA LEU A 52 -9.17 3.53 11.35
C LEU A 52 -10.37 4.21 12.03
N MET A 53 -11.19 4.94 11.28
CA MET A 53 -12.37 5.64 11.83
C MET A 53 -13.41 4.71 12.45
N VAL A 54 -13.54 3.48 11.94
CA VAL A 54 -14.46 2.46 12.49
C VAL A 54 -13.78 1.49 13.47
N GLY A 55 -12.53 1.75 13.86
CA GLY A 55 -11.79 0.93 14.83
C GLY A 55 -11.42 -0.48 14.35
N LYS A 56 -11.36 -0.69 13.03
CA LYS A 56 -11.05 -1.99 12.40
C LYS A 56 -9.63 -2.11 11.87
N LEU A 57 -8.85 -1.03 11.89
CA LEU A 57 -7.44 -1.08 11.54
C LEU A 57 -6.67 -1.81 12.65
N MET A 58 -6.10 -2.98 12.34
CA MET A 58 -5.54 -3.88 13.36
C MET A 58 -4.07 -3.60 13.68
N VAL A 59 -3.36 -2.86 12.83
CA VAL A 59 -1.94 -2.54 12.96
C VAL A 59 -1.67 -1.08 12.57
N PRO A 60 -0.61 -0.45 13.10
CA PRO A 60 -0.24 0.91 12.70
C PRO A 60 0.02 1.01 11.19
N ALA A 61 -0.42 2.09 10.56
CA ALA A 61 -0.21 2.35 9.14
C ALA A 61 0.42 3.74 8.92
N ILE A 62 1.40 3.81 8.02
CA ILE A 62 2.00 5.03 7.51
C ILE A 62 1.52 5.23 6.07
N TYR A 63 0.95 6.40 5.81
CA TYR A 63 0.46 6.79 4.49
C TYR A 63 1.57 7.51 3.74
N VAL A 64 2.35 6.78 2.93
CA VAL A 64 3.47 7.39 2.19
C VAL A 64 2.98 8.27 1.05
N ASN A 65 1.82 7.96 0.46
CA ASN A 65 1.22 8.76 -0.61
C ASN A 65 1.11 10.24 -0.28
N ASP A 66 0.73 10.57 0.95
CA ASP A 66 0.43 11.94 1.37
C ASP A 66 1.69 12.75 1.71
N SER A 67 2.87 12.13 1.65
CA SER A 67 4.14 12.85 1.68
C SER A 67 4.24 13.78 0.47
N VAL A 68 4.69 15.02 0.69
CA VAL A 68 4.86 16.02 -0.38
C VAL A 68 5.77 15.48 -1.48
N THR A 69 6.86 14.83 -1.09
CA THR A 69 7.84 14.22 -2.00
C THR A 69 7.32 13.01 -2.75
N LYS A 70 6.22 12.38 -2.31
CA LYS A 70 5.54 11.30 -3.03
C LYS A 70 4.48 11.89 -3.95
N SER A 71 3.39 12.42 -3.38
CA SER A 71 2.23 12.89 -4.15
C SER A 71 2.56 13.94 -5.22
N LYS A 72 3.49 14.86 -4.97
CA LYS A 72 3.81 15.93 -5.94
C LYS A 72 4.86 15.51 -6.95
N VAL A 73 5.66 14.49 -6.66
CA VAL A 73 6.71 14.05 -7.58
C VAL A 73 6.22 12.86 -8.39
N ASP A 74 5.88 11.77 -7.74
CA ASP A 74 5.46 10.53 -8.40
C ASP A 74 4.13 10.71 -9.16
N ASN A 75 3.05 11.06 -8.46
CA ASN A 75 1.73 11.11 -9.09
C ASN A 75 1.65 12.21 -10.18
N LEU A 76 2.28 13.38 -9.96
CA LEU A 76 2.18 14.51 -10.89
C LEU A 76 3.28 14.49 -11.95
N TYR A 77 4.56 14.51 -11.54
CA TYR A 77 5.66 14.60 -12.49
C TYR A 77 5.99 13.24 -13.10
N GLY A 78 5.88 12.14 -12.36
CA GLY A 78 6.06 10.79 -12.86
C GLY A 78 5.07 10.47 -14.00
N CYS A 79 3.76 10.64 -13.76
CA CYS A 79 2.75 10.40 -14.81
C CYS A 79 2.90 11.32 -16.02
N ARG A 80 3.35 12.57 -15.83
CA ARG A 80 3.58 13.51 -16.94
C ARG A 80 4.62 12.99 -17.92
N GLU A 81 5.61 12.24 -17.44
CA GLU A 81 6.68 11.67 -18.26
C GLU A 81 6.29 10.28 -18.79
N SER A 82 5.82 9.39 -17.91
CA SER A 82 5.61 7.98 -18.23
C SER A 82 4.38 7.71 -19.12
N VAL A 83 3.31 8.52 -19.02
CA VAL A 83 2.09 8.31 -19.82
C VAL A 83 2.36 8.52 -21.31
N VAL A 84 3.04 9.61 -21.65
CA VAL A 84 3.36 9.93 -23.05
C VAL A 84 4.34 8.92 -23.62
N ASP A 85 5.34 8.51 -22.84
CA ASP A 85 6.30 7.48 -23.22
C ASP A 85 5.61 6.13 -23.48
N GLY A 86 4.72 5.70 -22.58
CA GLY A 86 3.96 4.47 -22.73
C GLY A 86 3.08 4.46 -23.99
N ILE A 87 2.38 5.56 -24.27
CA ILE A 87 1.56 5.69 -25.48
C ILE A 87 2.44 5.56 -26.72
N LYS A 88 3.56 6.31 -26.79
CA LYS A 88 4.46 6.27 -27.94
C LYS A 88 4.98 4.86 -28.21
N ARG A 89 5.54 4.20 -27.19
CA ARG A 89 6.08 2.84 -27.34
C ARG A 89 5.05 1.80 -27.73
N ALA A 90 3.79 1.98 -27.35
CA ALA A 90 2.72 1.06 -27.68
C ALA A 90 2.20 1.24 -29.11
N THR A 91 2.46 2.39 -29.73
CA THR A 91 1.91 2.75 -31.06
C THR A 91 2.94 3.03 -32.14
N ASP A 92 4.23 3.15 -31.80
CA ASP A 92 5.36 3.17 -32.75
C ASP A 92 5.54 1.80 -33.44
#